data_AF-Q848F8-F1
#
_entry.id   AF-Q848F8-F1
#
_cell.length_a   1.000
_cell.length_b   1.000
_cell.length_c   1.000
_cell.angle_alpha   90.00
_cell.angle_beta   90.00
_cell.angle_gamma   90.00
#
_symmetry.space_group_name_H-M   'P 1'
#
loop_
_entity.id
_entity.type
_entity.pdbx_description
1 polymer ?
#
loop_
_entity_poly.entity_id
_entity_poly.type
_entity_poly.pdbx_seq_one_letter_code
_entity_poly.pdbx_strand_id
1 'polypeptide(L)'
;MIPVKSTEEQRSAYTQAIVDTWNIATRDQKRRGLTWYTTAHEFAAEIATGNTDMGAGVIAALSANKSWSENCRIARKAFAEGSASGHVPDAVRKANRIMAGTAPAEVLPMHIKTGCFYLCIADPDNPESVVIDRHAHDIAVREIYGQRDRGLGAIGRYNTLADCYRAAARKIGEVPSKVQAVTWVAHIERGHA
;
A
#
# COMPACT_ATOMS: atom_id res chain seq x y z
N MET A 1 -11.15 -7.94 -16.17
CA MET A 1 -9.97 -8.51 -15.48
C MET A 1 -8.79 -8.52 -16.42
N ILE A 2 -7.63 -8.02 -15.97
CA ILE A 2 -6.38 -8.18 -16.72
C ILE A 2 -5.89 -9.65 -16.71
N PRO A 3 -5.13 -10.08 -17.73
CA PRO A 3 -4.54 -11.42 -17.77
C PRO A 3 -3.66 -11.70 -16.57
N VAL A 4 -3.63 -12.96 -16.10
CA VAL A 4 -2.68 -13.40 -15.04
C VAL A 4 -1.24 -13.44 -15.58
N LYS A 5 -1.09 -13.72 -16.88
CA LYS A 5 0.17 -13.63 -17.62
C LYS A 5 0.03 -12.53 -18.66
N SER A 6 0.57 -11.36 -18.38
CA SER A 6 0.56 -10.25 -19.33
C SER A 6 1.66 -10.40 -20.38
N THR A 7 1.44 -9.88 -21.58
CA THR A 7 2.50 -9.76 -22.60
C THR A 7 3.46 -8.62 -22.26
N GLU A 8 4.57 -8.52 -22.98
CA GLU A 8 5.52 -7.41 -22.81
C GLU A 8 4.93 -6.07 -23.21
N GLU A 9 4.11 -6.04 -24.26
CA GLU A 9 3.39 -4.85 -24.72
C GLU A 9 2.42 -4.37 -23.64
N GLN A 10 1.69 -5.30 -23.01
CA GLN A 10 0.77 -4.97 -21.91
C GLN A 10 1.52 -4.40 -20.70
N ARG A 11 2.62 -5.03 -20.27
CA ARG A 11 3.45 -4.51 -19.17
C ARG A 11 4.02 -3.13 -19.49
N SER A 12 4.44 -2.91 -20.74
CA SER A 12 4.95 -1.62 -21.21
C SER A 12 3.86 -0.54 -21.17
N ALA A 13 2.64 -0.86 -21.62
CA ALA A 13 1.50 0.04 -21.56
C ALA A 13 1.12 0.41 -20.12
N TYR A 14 1.08 -0.58 -19.21
CA TYR A 14 0.80 -0.35 -17.78
C TYR A 14 1.86 0.53 -17.12
N THR A 15 3.13 0.25 -17.40
CA THR A 15 4.26 1.07 -16.92
C THR A 15 4.13 2.52 -17.41
N GLN A 16 3.81 2.71 -18.69
CA GLN A 16 3.63 4.05 -19.26
C GLN A 16 2.45 4.80 -18.63
N ALA A 17 1.33 4.11 -18.34
CA ALA A 17 0.20 4.70 -17.63
C ALA A 17 0.56 5.25 -16.25
N ILE A 18 1.40 4.53 -15.50
CA ILE A 18 1.88 4.95 -14.19
C ILE A 18 2.78 6.20 -14.33
N VAL A 19 3.73 6.18 -15.28
CA VAL A 19 4.62 7.32 -15.56
C VAL A 19 3.83 8.56 -15.99
N ASP A 20 2.85 8.40 -16.87
CA ASP A 20 2.02 9.51 -17.32
C ASP A 20 1.23 10.12 -16.14
N THR A 21 0.67 9.27 -15.27
CA THR A 21 -0.06 9.72 -14.07
C THR A 21 0.85 10.47 -13.09
N TRP A 22 2.12 10.06 -12.97
CA TRP A 22 3.12 10.79 -12.19
C TRP A 22 3.44 12.16 -12.82
N ASN A 23 3.64 12.21 -14.13
CA ASN A 23 4.05 13.43 -14.83
C ASN A 23 3.00 14.54 -14.74
N ILE A 24 1.73 14.16 -14.76
CA ILE A 24 0.59 15.08 -14.67
C ILE A 24 0.19 15.45 -13.23
N ALA A 25 0.83 14.86 -12.21
CA ALA A 25 0.59 15.21 -10.82
C ALA A 25 1.15 16.60 -10.52
N THR A 26 0.38 17.43 -9.81
CA THR A 26 0.83 18.77 -9.40
C THR A 26 1.98 18.70 -8.39
N ARG A 27 2.69 19.81 -8.19
CA ARG A 27 3.76 19.89 -7.17
C ARG A 27 3.25 19.53 -5.77
N ASP A 28 2.06 19.98 -5.41
CA ASP A 28 1.43 19.66 -4.12
C ASP A 28 1.10 18.17 -3.99
N GLN A 29 0.52 17.58 -5.04
CA GLN A 29 0.21 16.15 -5.07
C GLN A 29 1.48 15.30 -4.95
N LYS A 30 2.54 15.68 -5.67
CA LYS A 30 3.86 15.05 -5.57
C LYS A 30 4.39 15.14 -4.14
N ARG A 31 4.40 16.34 -3.53
CA ARG A 31 4.84 16.52 -2.14
C ARG A 31 4.09 15.59 -1.18
N ARG A 32 2.75 15.58 -1.23
CA ARG A 32 1.93 14.76 -0.32
C ARG A 32 2.12 13.26 -0.53
N GLY A 33 2.26 12.81 -1.78
CA GLY A 33 2.52 11.40 -2.08
C GLY A 33 3.93 10.97 -1.65
N LEU A 34 4.95 11.80 -1.91
CA LEU A 34 6.35 11.55 -1.53
C LEU A 34 6.52 11.39 -0.02
N THR A 35 5.78 12.15 0.79
CA THR A 35 5.87 12.09 2.26
C THR A 35 4.94 11.06 2.88
N TRP A 36 4.04 10.42 2.11
CA TRP A 36 2.97 9.58 2.67
C TRP A 36 3.53 8.48 3.59
N TYR A 37 4.47 7.68 3.09
CA TYR A 37 5.00 6.53 3.84
C TYR A 37 5.92 6.97 4.99
N THR A 38 6.62 8.08 4.85
CA THR A 38 7.37 8.70 5.96
C THR A 38 6.43 9.10 7.10
N THR A 39 5.33 9.79 6.81
CA THR A 39 4.33 10.15 7.84
C THR A 39 3.68 8.92 8.47
N ALA A 40 3.43 7.87 7.70
CA ALA A 40 2.90 6.61 8.24
C ALA A 40 3.92 5.88 9.13
N HIS A 41 5.20 5.92 8.78
CA HIS A 41 6.31 5.39 9.59
C HIS A 41 6.44 6.13 10.92
N GLU A 42 6.41 7.46 10.90
CA GLU A 42 6.42 8.29 12.10
C GLU A 42 5.25 7.96 13.03
N PHE A 43 4.05 7.82 12.47
CA PHE A 43 2.86 7.40 13.23
C PHE A 43 3.02 5.98 13.81
N ALA A 44 3.59 5.04 13.05
CA ALA A 44 3.87 3.69 13.53
C ALA A 44 4.84 3.70 14.72
N ALA A 45 5.90 4.51 14.65
CA ALA A 45 6.84 4.71 15.75
C ALA A 45 6.16 5.33 16.98
N GLU A 46 5.32 6.35 16.77
CA GLU A 46 4.59 7.05 17.83
C GLU A 46 3.71 6.10 18.65
N ILE A 47 2.83 5.34 17.99
CA ILE A 47 1.85 4.49 18.69
C ILE A 47 2.50 3.28 19.38
N ALA A 48 3.66 2.85 18.92
CA ALA A 48 4.38 1.67 19.41
C ALA A 48 5.58 2.03 20.30
N THR A 49 5.64 3.26 20.83
CA THR A 49 6.70 3.73 21.73
C THR A 49 8.11 3.49 21.16
N GLY A 50 8.29 3.81 19.88
CA GLY A 50 9.54 3.66 19.15
C GLY A 50 9.76 2.29 18.49
N ASN A 51 8.92 1.28 18.76
CA ASN A 51 8.97 0.00 18.04
C ASN A 51 8.22 0.10 16.70
N THR A 52 8.84 0.78 15.73
CA THR A 52 8.22 1.05 14.44
C THR A 52 7.83 -0.22 13.68
N ASP A 53 8.62 -1.29 13.78
CA ASP A 53 8.33 -2.58 13.14
C ASP A 53 6.98 -3.16 13.62
N MET A 54 6.80 -3.20 14.95
CA MET A 54 5.54 -3.62 15.57
C MET A 54 4.39 -2.68 15.18
N GLY A 55 4.61 -1.36 15.24
CA GLY A 55 3.60 -0.37 14.87
C GLY A 55 3.12 -0.54 13.43
N ALA A 56 4.07 -0.68 12.49
CA ALA A 56 3.79 -0.91 11.07
C ALA A 56 3.02 -2.22 10.86
N GLY A 57 3.43 -3.29 11.56
CA GLY A 57 2.76 -4.58 11.51
C GLY A 57 1.30 -4.52 11.98
N VAL A 58 1.04 -3.83 13.09
CA VAL A 58 -0.32 -3.65 13.64
C VAL A 58 -1.18 -2.79 12.71
N ILE A 59 -0.64 -1.68 12.20
CA ILE A 59 -1.34 -0.83 11.23
C ILE A 59 -1.74 -1.65 10.00
N ALA A 60 -0.80 -2.42 9.45
CA ALA A 60 -1.04 -3.26 8.28
C ALA A 60 -2.10 -4.35 8.55
N ALA A 61 -2.02 -5.04 9.69
CA ALA A 61 -2.98 -6.07 10.08
C ALA A 61 -4.43 -5.54 10.14
N LEU A 62 -4.60 -4.28 10.58
CA LEU A 62 -5.90 -3.65 10.77
C LEU A 62 -6.42 -2.88 9.54
N SER A 63 -5.63 -2.79 8.47
CA SER A 63 -5.90 -1.91 7.31
C SER A 63 -7.09 -2.34 6.41
N ALA A 64 -7.54 -3.59 6.53
CA ALA A 64 -8.60 -4.13 5.67
C ALA A 64 -9.93 -3.35 5.81
N ASN A 65 -10.40 -2.78 4.69
CA ASN A 65 -11.65 -2.01 4.60
C ASN A 65 -11.74 -0.87 5.61
N LYS A 66 -10.65 -0.09 5.76
CA LYS A 66 -10.60 1.10 6.61
C LYS A 66 -10.04 2.29 5.81
N SER A 67 -10.54 3.49 6.10
CA SER A 67 -9.84 4.71 5.71
C SER A 67 -8.54 4.83 6.51
N TRP A 68 -7.61 5.66 6.04
CA TRP A 68 -6.37 5.92 6.79
C TRP A 68 -6.65 6.46 8.20
N SER A 69 -7.57 7.43 8.32
CA SER A 69 -7.95 8.01 9.61
C SER A 69 -8.51 6.97 10.58
N GLU A 70 -9.38 6.09 10.09
CA GLU A 70 -9.96 5.03 10.89
C GLU A 70 -8.92 3.97 11.27
N ASN A 71 -8.02 3.60 10.34
CA ASN A 71 -6.92 2.68 10.62
C ASN A 71 -5.98 3.22 11.71
N CYS A 72 -5.66 4.52 11.67
CA CYS A 72 -4.89 5.19 12.72
C CYS A 72 -5.61 5.12 14.07
N ARG A 73 -6.91 5.46 14.07
CA ARG A 73 -7.73 5.45 15.29
C ARG A 73 -7.73 4.07 15.98
N ILE A 74 -7.98 3.00 15.22
CA ILE A 74 -8.05 1.65 15.78
C ILE A 74 -6.67 1.09 16.16
N ALA A 75 -5.61 1.44 15.43
CA ALA A 75 -4.25 1.02 15.79
C ALA A 75 -3.80 1.71 17.09
N ARG A 76 -4.00 3.02 17.20
CA ARG A 76 -3.73 3.78 18.44
C ARG A 76 -4.54 3.23 19.61
N LYS A 77 -5.83 2.95 19.40
CA LYS A 77 -6.69 2.32 20.41
C LYS A 77 -6.13 0.97 20.87
N ALA A 78 -5.69 0.12 19.94
CA ALA A 78 -5.13 -1.19 20.28
C ALA A 78 -3.93 -1.07 21.23
N PHE A 79 -2.97 -0.20 20.91
CA PHE A 79 -1.81 0.05 21.78
C PHE A 79 -2.21 0.63 23.15
N ALA A 80 -3.17 1.56 23.19
CA ALA A 80 -3.65 2.13 24.44
C ALA A 80 -4.36 1.10 25.35
N GLU A 81 -5.08 0.15 24.76
CA GLU A 81 -5.82 -0.90 25.49
C GLU A 81 -4.99 -2.17 25.71
N GLY A 82 -3.77 -2.25 25.16
CA GLY A 82 -2.95 -3.45 25.16
C GLY A 82 -3.49 -4.61 24.31
N SER A 83 -4.59 -4.40 23.57
CA SER A 83 -5.16 -5.40 22.66
C SER A 83 -6.03 -4.76 21.58
N ALA A 84 -6.00 -5.31 20.37
CA ALA A 84 -6.89 -4.98 19.29
C ALA A 84 -8.28 -5.60 19.49
N SER A 85 -9.32 -4.84 19.14
CA SER A 85 -10.74 -5.25 19.23
C SER A 85 -11.59 -4.50 18.19
N GLY A 86 -12.86 -4.91 17.99
CA GLY A 86 -13.81 -4.17 17.16
C GLY A 86 -13.57 -4.23 15.64
N HIS A 87 -12.88 -5.27 15.16
CA HIS A 87 -12.65 -5.55 13.74
C HIS A 87 -12.93 -7.03 13.44
N VAL A 88 -12.78 -7.46 12.18
CA VAL A 88 -12.96 -8.86 11.82
C VAL A 88 -11.95 -9.75 12.58
N PRO A 89 -12.34 -10.98 12.98
CA PRO A 89 -11.53 -11.83 13.86
C PRO A 89 -10.11 -12.10 13.34
N ASP A 90 -9.95 -12.21 12.02
CA ASP A 90 -8.63 -12.42 11.39
C ASP A 90 -7.67 -11.24 11.59
N ALA A 91 -8.15 -10.02 11.41
CA ALA A 91 -7.37 -8.80 11.59
C ALA A 91 -6.98 -8.62 13.07
N VAL A 92 -7.93 -8.82 13.98
CA VAL A 92 -7.70 -8.75 15.43
C VAL A 92 -6.66 -9.77 15.87
N ARG A 93 -6.78 -11.03 15.42
CA ARG A 93 -5.83 -12.09 15.77
C ARG A 93 -4.40 -11.76 15.30
N LYS A 94 -4.24 -11.25 14.08
CA LYS A 94 -2.92 -10.86 13.55
C LYS A 94 -2.31 -9.71 14.36
N ALA A 95 -3.08 -8.66 14.60
CA ALA A 95 -2.62 -7.51 15.40
C ALA A 95 -2.19 -7.93 16.80
N ASN A 96 -3.00 -8.74 17.50
CA ASN A 96 -2.67 -9.19 18.87
C ASN A 96 -1.44 -10.10 18.92
N ARG A 97 -1.21 -10.94 17.91
CA ARG A 97 0.04 -11.73 17.82
C ARG A 97 1.27 -10.85 17.67
N ILE A 98 1.17 -9.80 16.86
CA ILE A 98 2.27 -8.84 16.65
C ILE A 98 2.54 -8.05 17.93
N MET A 99 1.47 -7.56 18.59
CA MET A 99 1.59 -6.87 19.89
C MET A 99 2.15 -7.76 20.99
N ALA A 100 1.91 -9.08 20.94
CA ALA A 100 2.50 -10.07 21.84
C ALA A 100 3.96 -10.43 21.49
N GLY A 101 4.56 -9.78 20.49
CA GLY A 101 5.98 -9.95 20.15
C GLY A 101 6.28 -10.90 18.99
N THR A 102 5.25 -11.45 18.31
CA THR A 102 5.51 -12.20 17.06
C THR A 102 5.94 -11.24 15.96
N ALA A 103 7.01 -11.56 15.22
CA ALA A 103 7.46 -10.72 14.11
C ALA A 103 6.34 -10.53 13.06
N PRO A 104 6.10 -9.30 12.54
CA PRO A 104 5.07 -9.05 11.54
C PRO A 104 5.16 -9.96 10.31
N ALA A 105 6.38 -10.27 9.85
CA ALA A 105 6.63 -11.12 8.68
C ALA A 105 6.12 -12.57 8.84
N GLU A 106 5.98 -13.06 10.08
CA GLU A 106 5.45 -14.40 10.39
C GLU A 106 3.92 -14.44 10.47
N VAL A 107 3.29 -13.27 10.54
CA VAL A 107 1.84 -13.12 10.81
C VAL A 107 1.10 -12.60 9.58
N LEU A 108 1.72 -11.67 8.86
CA LEU A 108 1.14 -11.00 7.71
C LEU A 108 1.33 -11.80 6.42
N PRO A 109 0.38 -11.75 5.48
CA PRO A 109 0.57 -12.37 4.18
C PRO A 109 1.53 -11.51 3.34
N MET A 110 2.83 -11.84 3.43
CA MET A 110 3.95 -11.05 2.89
C MET A 110 3.98 -10.91 1.36
N HIS A 111 3.17 -11.70 0.65
CA HIS A 111 3.13 -11.78 -0.81
C HIS A 111 1.99 -10.98 -1.46
N ILE A 112 1.18 -10.28 -0.66
CA ILE A 112 0.05 -9.45 -1.14
C ILE A 112 0.03 -8.10 -0.41
N LYS A 113 -0.97 -7.29 -0.77
CA LYS A 113 -1.25 -5.94 -0.27
C LYS A 113 -0.86 -5.72 1.20
N THR A 114 -1.37 -6.53 2.13
CA THR A 114 -1.13 -6.33 3.56
C THR A 114 0.34 -6.41 3.93
N GLY A 115 1.07 -7.39 3.42
CA GLY A 115 2.51 -7.52 3.64
C GLY A 115 3.31 -6.38 3.01
N CYS A 116 3.01 -6.02 1.76
CA CYS A 116 3.65 -4.88 1.11
C CYS A 116 3.39 -3.56 1.84
N PHE A 117 2.18 -3.38 2.39
CA PHE A 117 1.83 -2.18 3.15
C PHE A 117 2.63 -2.08 4.44
N TYR A 118 2.81 -3.20 5.15
CA TYR A 118 3.74 -3.27 6.28
C TYR A 118 5.16 -2.88 5.85
N LEU A 119 5.71 -3.50 4.80
CA LEU A 119 7.08 -3.22 4.35
C LEU A 119 7.28 -1.74 3.96
N CYS A 120 6.31 -1.11 3.29
CA CYS A 120 6.40 0.30 2.92
C CYS A 120 6.33 1.25 4.12
N ILE A 121 5.62 0.87 5.20
CA ILE A 121 5.57 1.67 6.43
C ILE A 121 6.84 1.43 7.26
N ALA A 122 7.26 0.17 7.41
CA ALA A 122 8.43 -0.19 8.19
C ALA A 122 9.71 0.40 7.60
N ASP A 123 9.82 0.44 6.28
CA ASP A 123 10.94 1.01 5.52
C ASP A 123 10.42 1.86 4.35
N PRO A 124 10.24 3.18 4.54
CA PRO A 124 9.73 4.09 3.49
C PRO A 124 10.61 4.20 2.25
N ASP A 125 11.90 3.86 2.37
CA ASP A 125 12.88 3.93 1.28
C ASP A 125 13.17 2.55 0.69
N ASN A 126 12.37 1.53 1.02
CA ASN A 126 12.50 0.20 0.48
C ASN A 126 12.47 0.23 -1.07
N PRO A 127 13.51 -0.26 -1.76
CA PRO A 127 13.61 -0.13 -3.21
C PRO A 127 12.67 -1.06 -3.98
N GLU A 128 12.09 -2.07 -3.32
CA GLU A 128 11.34 -3.15 -3.97
C GLU A 128 9.85 -3.18 -3.60
N SER A 129 9.47 -2.68 -2.43
CA SER A 129 8.11 -2.82 -1.93
C SER A 129 7.16 -1.81 -2.58
N VAL A 130 5.98 -2.30 -2.98
CA VAL A 130 4.89 -1.47 -3.51
C VAL A 130 3.53 -2.10 -3.19
N VAL A 131 2.58 -1.26 -2.81
CA VAL A 131 1.20 -1.67 -2.51
C VAL A 131 0.35 -1.61 -3.77
N ILE A 132 -0.14 -2.76 -4.22
CA ILE A 132 -1.13 -2.81 -5.30
C ILE A 132 -2.53 -2.92 -4.71
N ASP A 133 -3.23 -1.80 -4.71
CA ASP A 133 -4.63 -1.70 -4.35
C ASP A 133 -5.53 -1.43 -5.56
N ARG A 134 -6.81 -1.12 -5.31
CA ARG A 134 -7.79 -0.85 -6.36
C ARG A 134 -7.41 0.34 -7.25
N HIS A 135 -6.79 1.37 -6.68
CA HIS A 135 -6.41 2.57 -7.42
C HIS A 135 -5.12 2.33 -8.19
N ALA A 136 -4.14 1.66 -7.56
CA ALA A 136 -2.91 1.29 -8.24
C ALA A 136 -3.21 0.46 -9.51
N HIS A 137 -4.18 -0.46 -9.41
CA HIS A 137 -4.73 -1.17 -10.56
C HIS A 137 -5.34 -0.22 -11.59
N ASP A 138 -6.33 0.59 -11.21
CA ASP A 138 -7.07 1.45 -12.14
C ASP A 138 -6.16 2.45 -12.88
N ILE A 139 -5.14 2.97 -12.18
CA ILE A 139 -4.09 3.82 -12.75
C ILE A 139 -3.31 3.07 -13.84
N ALA A 140 -2.83 1.86 -13.53
CA ALA A 140 -2.02 1.08 -14.47
C ALA A 140 -2.83 0.69 -15.72
N VAL A 141 -4.11 0.34 -15.56
CA VAL A 141 -4.96 -0.10 -16.67
C VAL A 141 -5.71 1.04 -17.37
N ARG A 142 -5.65 2.27 -16.84
CA ARG A 142 -6.35 3.48 -17.31
C ARG A 142 -7.88 3.35 -17.34
N GLU A 143 -8.45 2.51 -16.48
CA GLU A 143 -9.87 2.21 -16.46
C GLU A 143 -10.30 1.82 -15.04
N ILE A 144 -11.52 2.20 -14.66
CA ILE A 144 -12.09 1.92 -13.33
C ILE A 144 -12.88 0.61 -13.40
N TYR A 145 -12.43 -0.40 -12.65
CA TYR A 145 -13.09 -1.71 -12.61
C TYR A 145 -14.01 -1.86 -11.39
N GLY A 146 -14.94 -2.83 -11.44
CA GLY A 146 -15.58 -3.38 -10.24
C GLY A 146 -14.59 -4.17 -9.38
N GLN A 147 -14.84 -4.34 -8.08
CA GLN A 147 -13.91 -5.07 -7.18
C GLN A 147 -13.63 -6.49 -7.66
N ARG A 148 -14.67 -7.22 -8.07
CA ARG A 148 -14.56 -8.58 -8.63
C ARG A 148 -13.70 -8.59 -9.90
N ASP A 149 -13.85 -7.57 -10.74
CA ASP A 149 -13.24 -7.53 -12.07
C ASP A 149 -11.79 -7.05 -12.08
N ARG A 150 -11.26 -6.56 -10.95
CA ARG A 150 -9.81 -6.32 -10.78
C ARG A 150 -9.03 -7.60 -10.56
N GLY A 151 -9.62 -8.57 -9.85
CA GLY A 151 -9.00 -9.87 -9.63
C GLY A 151 -7.67 -9.84 -8.85
N LEU A 152 -7.45 -8.84 -7.99
CA LEU A 152 -6.20 -8.65 -7.24
C LEU A 152 -5.91 -9.74 -6.18
N GLY A 153 -6.84 -10.66 -5.94
CA GLY A 153 -6.58 -11.86 -5.14
C GLY A 153 -5.67 -12.88 -5.83
N ALA A 154 -5.48 -12.78 -7.16
CA ALA A 154 -4.54 -13.65 -7.88
C ALA A 154 -3.12 -13.08 -7.83
N ILE A 155 -2.20 -13.82 -7.22
CA ILE A 155 -0.81 -13.41 -7.01
C ILE A 155 -0.10 -12.99 -8.31
N GLY A 156 -0.37 -13.68 -9.44
CA GLY A 156 0.23 -13.34 -10.73
C GLY A 156 -0.17 -11.96 -11.25
N ARG A 157 -1.42 -11.54 -11.03
CA ARG A 157 -1.86 -10.18 -11.40
C ARG A 157 -1.26 -9.13 -10.48
N TYR A 158 -1.23 -9.41 -9.18
CA TYR A 158 -0.61 -8.53 -8.20
C TYR A 158 0.86 -8.27 -8.56
N ASN A 159 1.63 -9.34 -8.79
CA ASN A 159 3.05 -9.26 -9.13
C ASN A 159 3.28 -8.53 -10.45
N THR A 160 2.47 -8.81 -11.48
CA THR A 160 2.57 -8.10 -12.76
C THR A 160 2.46 -6.59 -12.57
N LEU A 161 1.48 -6.13 -11.79
CA LEU A 161 1.30 -4.70 -11.53
C LEU A 161 2.43 -4.14 -10.65
N ALA A 162 2.87 -4.89 -9.63
CA ALA A 162 4.02 -4.52 -8.81
C ALA A 162 5.28 -4.31 -9.66
N ASP A 163 5.56 -5.19 -10.60
CA ASP A 163 6.69 -5.07 -11.52
C ASP A 163 6.58 -3.85 -12.44
N CYS A 164 5.36 -3.52 -12.90
CA CYS A 164 5.12 -2.30 -13.68
C CYS A 164 5.37 -1.03 -12.84
N TYR A 165 4.98 -1.01 -11.57
CA TYR A 165 5.30 0.10 -10.66
C TYR A 165 6.80 0.21 -10.40
N ARG A 166 7.51 -0.90 -10.20
CA ARG A 166 8.98 -0.90 -10.08
C ARG A 166 9.66 -0.38 -11.35
N ALA A 167 9.18 -0.80 -12.52
CA ALA A 167 9.69 -0.31 -13.79
C ALA A 167 9.45 1.19 -13.99
N ALA A 168 8.26 1.68 -13.61
CA ALA A 168 7.96 3.11 -13.65
C ALA A 168 8.86 3.89 -12.68
N ALA A 169 9.07 3.37 -11.47
CA ALA A 169 9.93 3.96 -10.45
C ALA A 169 11.38 4.11 -10.93
N ARG A 170 11.93 3.08 -11.57
CA ARG A 170 13.26 3.15 -12.22
C ARG A 170 13.33 4.23 -13.30
N LYS A 171 12.29 4.41 -14.11
CA LYS A 171 12.24 5.48 -15.15
C LYS A 171 12.15 6.88 -14.54
N ILE A 172 11.46 7.02 -13.41
CA ILE A 172 11.26 8.29 -12.70
C ILE A 172 12.49 8.66 -11.86
N GLY A 173 13.26 7.66 -11.40
CA GLY A 173 14.35 7.86 -10.44
C GLY A 173 13.86 7.94 -9.00
N GLU A 174 12.81 7.21 -8.65
CA GLU A 174 12.18 7.19 -7.33
C GLU A 174 11.94 5.77 -6.82
N VAL A 175 11.56 5.64 -5.55
CA VAL A 175 11.16 4.34 -4.97
C VAL A 175 9.72 3.96 -5.37
N PRO A 176 9.42 2.65 -5.56
CA PRO A 176 8.11 2.20 -6.06
C PRO A 176 6.92 2.63 -5.19
N SER A 177 7.07 2.60 -3.87
CA SER A 177 6.05 3.01 -2.90
C SER A 177 5.69 4.50 -3.04
N LYS A 178 6.67 5.37 -3.22
CA LYS A 178 6.47 6.82 -3.43
C LYS A 178 5.81 7.10 -4.77
N VAL A 179 6.20 6.41 -5.84
CA VAL A 179 5.50 6.51 -7.13
C VAL A 179 4.03 6.14 -6.98
N GLN A 180 3.75 5.02 -6.30
CA GLN A 180 2.38 4.58 -6.04
C GLN A 180 1.58 5.59 -5.20
N ALA A 181 2.17 6.18 -4.16
CA ALA A 181 1.50 7.17 -3.33
C ALA A 181 1.19 8.47 -4.10
N VAL A 182 2.12 8.97 -4.92
CA VAL A 182 1.90 10.17 -5.74
C VAL A 182 0.83 9.94 -6.79
N THR A 183 0.88 8.82 -7.52
CA THR A 183 -0.15 8.52 -8.52
C THR A 183 -1.51 8.28 -7.88
N TRP A 184 -1.54 7.70 -6.67
CA TRP A 184 -2.77 7.58 -5.87
C TRP A 184 -3.38 8.95 -5.54
N VAL A 185 -2.59 9.88 -4.98
CA VAL A 185 -3.06 11.25 -4.67
C VAL A 185 -3.60 11.94 -5.91
N ALA A 186 -2.86 11.89 -7.02
CA ALA A 186 -3.28 12.49 -8.28
C ALA A 186 -4.57 11.87 -8.84
N HIS A 187 -4.73 10.55 -8.72
CA HIS A 187 -5.88 9.82 -9.22
C HIS A 187 -7.16 10.11 -8.42
N ILE A 188 -7.09 10.06 -7.08
CA ILE A 188 -8.29 10.29 -6.25
C ILE A 188 -8.80 11.72 -6.35
N GLU A 189 -7.93 12.71 -6.59
CA GLU A 189 -8.38 14.11 -6.69
C GLU A 189 -8.95 14.47 -8.07
N ARG A 190 -8.57 13.72 -9.11
CA ARG A 190 -9.17 13.88 -10.45
C ARG A 190 -10.59 13.34 -10.53
N GLY A 191 -10.92 12.31 -9.75
CA GLY A 191 -12.26 11.73 -9.69
C GLY A 191 -13.29 12.61 -8.94
N HIS A 192 -12.88 13.76 -8.42
CA HIS A 192 -13.73 14.74 -7.74
C HIS A 192 -13.94 16.03 -8.58
N ALA A 193 -13.55 16.02 -9.86
CA ALA A 193 -13.75 17.12 -10.81
C ALA A 193 -14.92 16.84 -11.76
#